data_AF-A0A356KZW1-F1
#
_entry.id   AF-A0A356KZW1-F1
#
_cell.length_a   1.000
_cell.length_b   1.000
_cell.length_c   1.000
_cell.angle_alpha   90.00
_cell.angle_beta   90.00
_cell.angle_gamma   90.00
#
_symmetry.space_group_name_H-M   'P 1'
#
loop_
_entity.id
_entity.type
_entity.pdbx_description
1 polymer ?
#
loop_
_entity_poly.entity_id
_entity_poly.type
_entity_poly.pdbx_seq_one_letter_code
_entity_poly.pdbx_strand_id
1 'polypeptide(L)'
;MLTYADDANLRRNSLVTELTEKDLARLYVWLHRHFPPEGDPDVEGVHRVTPRESVRDVRGQLFNHLVAKGSPAALDALRYVAEELPEETWIQQGQVRAETRLLEESWAPPNPTDVLRLLDDPERRRIESADQLVEVIVTSLRRLEEELQGETPSAPELWDNKEEDRRKTPRWQPKGELYLSDKIKRHLARDLGPRGIVVGRETEFRRGEKPGGRGEYTDILVHAVAPGRSGERNVIRVVVEVKGCFNPKVETDIRDQLRDRYLADNDCTHGLYVVGWYGCAQWDTTDNASRAKWSKRPREELDEFLSACAGELSDEDRKLCAFVLNAALR
;
A
#
# COMPACT_ATOMS: atom_id res chain seq x y z
N MET A 1 6.14 60.07 -5.40
CA MET A 1 7.13 59.13 -4.82
C MET A 1 6.42 57.80 -4.55
N LEU A 2 5.92 57.16 -5.60
CA LEU A 2 4.98 56.03 -5.57
C LEU A 2 5.19 55.16 -6.83
N THR A 3 6.39 54.60 -7.03
CA THR A 3 6.70 53.77 -8.22
C THR A 3 7.96 52.92 -8.01
N TYR A 4 8.01 52.12 -6.94
CA TYR A 4 9.07 51.11 -6.80
C TYR A 4 8.63 49.81 -6.10
N ALA A 5 7.47 49.79 -5.45
CA ALA A 5 6.95 48.59 -4.78
C ALA A 5 6.13 47.67 -5.72
N ASP A 6 5.48 48.22 -6.75
CA ASP A 6 4.68 47.42 -7.70
C ASP A 6 5.55 46.64 -8.71
N ASP A 7 6.69 47.21 -9.12
CA ASP A 7 7.54 46.61 -10.17
C ASP A 7 8.25 45.32 -9.71
N ALA A 8 8.52 45.20 -8.39
CA ALA A 8 9.11 43.99 -7.81
C ALA A 8 8.11 42.84 -7.67
N ASN A 9 6.81 43.13 -7.47
CA ASN A 9 5.76 42.11 -7.41
C ASN A 9 5.31 41.66 -8.81
N LEU A 10 5.28 42.56 -9.80
CA LEU A 10 5.01 42.23 -11.19
C LEU A 10 6.08 41.33 -11.83
N ARG A 11 7.36 41.48 -11.46
CA ARG A 11 8.45 40.60 -11.93
C ARG A 11 8.56 39.24 -11.22
N ARG A 12 8.06 39.11 -9.98
CA ARG A 12 8.12 37.85 -9.20
C ARG A 12 7.18 36.77 -9.72
N ASN A 13 6.00 37.14 -10.20
CA ASN A 13 5.05 36.20 -10.79
C ASN A 13 5.39 35.80 -12.24
N SER A 14 6.12 36.63 -12.98
CA SER A 14 6.46 36.37 -14.39
C SER A 14 7.47 35.22 -14.56
N LEU A 15 8.43 35.08 -13.63
CA LEU A 15 9.46 34.04 -13.68
C LEU A 15 8.88 32.62 -13.69
N VAL A 16 7.83 32.38 -12.92
CA VAL A 16 7.19 31.06 -12.80
C VAL A 16 6.30 30.72 -13.99
N THR A 17 5.87 31.73 -14.75
CA THR A 17 5.06 31.56 -15.97
C THR A 17 5.88 31.49 -17.25
N GLU A 18 7.11 32.02 -17.26
CA GLU A 18 7.97 32.11 -18.44
C GLU A 18 9.01 30.98 -18.55
N LEU A 19 9.32 30.30 -17.44
CA LEU A 19 10.31 29.23 -17.38
C LEU A 19 9.67 27.83 -17.38
N THR A 20 10.39 26.86 -17.96
CA THR A 20 10.00 25.46 -17.89
C THR A 20 10.21 24.90 -16.48
N GLU A 21 9.50 23.84 -16.11
CA GLU A 21 9.61 23.17 -14.81
C GLU A 21 11.05 22.72 -14.53
N LYS A 22 11.75 22.27 -15.56
CA LYS A 22 13.16 21.90 -15.51
C LYS A 22 14.06 23.09 -15.18
N ASP A 23 13.78 24.25 -15.78
CA ASP A 23 14.56 25.47 -15.53
C ASP A 23 14.24 26.07 -14.16
N LEU A 24 12.98 25.97 -13.71
CA LEU A 24 12.57 26.33 -12.35
C LEU A 24 13.29 25.49 -11.30
N ALA A 25 13.38 24.17 -11.51
CA ALA A 25 14.12 23.27 -10.62
C ALA A 25 15.63 23.57 -10.59
N ARG A 26 16.25 23.85 -11.76
CA ARG A 26 17.66 24.25 -11.82
C ARG A 26 17.91 25.56 -11.10
N LEU A 27 17.04 26.55 -11.29
CA LEU A 27 17.12 27.83 -10.60
C LEU A 27 16.94 27.66 -9.09
N TYR A 28 15.99 26.82 -8.67
CA TYR A 28 15.78 26.47 -7.26
C TYR A 28 17.05 25.88 -6.63
N VAL A 29 17.66 24.87 -7.27
CA VAL A 29 18.91 24.23 -6.78
C VAL A 29 20.05 25.25 -6.72
N TRP A 30 20.18 26.11 -7.73
CA TRP A 30 21.20 27.15 -7.76
C TRP A 30 21.04 28.16 -6.60
N LEU A 31 19.81 28.64 -6.36
CA LEU A 31 19.50 29.54 -5.26
C LEU A 31 19.75 28.88 -3.91
N HIS A 32 19.39 27.61 -3.75
CA HIS A 32 19.60 26.86 -2.51
C HIS A 32 21.10 26.72 -2.19
N ARG A 33 21.93 26.41 -3.19
CA ARG A 33 23.38 26.24 -3.00
C ARG A 33 24.13 27.55 -2.73
N HIS A 34 23.71 28.66 -3.35
CA HIS A 34 24.39 29.95 -3.18
C HIS A 34 23.81 30.81 -2.07
N PHE A 35 22.56 30.55 -1.69
CA PHE A 35 21.86 31.20 -0.59
C PHE A 35 21.18 30.15 0.29
N PRO A 36 21.96 29.40 1.11
CA PRO A 36 21.42 28.30 1.91
C PRO A 36 20.40 28.76 2.96
N PRO A 37 19.29 28.04 3.19
CA PRO A 37 18.22 28.47 4.11
C PRO A 37 18.69 28.80 5.53
N GLU A 38 19.76 28.20 6.01
CA GLU A 38 20.33 28.42 7.35
C GLU A 38 20.80 29.87 7.55
N GLY A 39 21.10 30.58 6.46
CA GLY A 39 21.51 31.98 6.47
C GLY A 39 20.36 32.97 6.33
N ASP A 40 19.11 32.52 6.35
CA ASP A 40 17.95 33.40 6.20
C ASP A 40 17.59 34.08 7.52
N PRO A 41 17.26 35.38 7.52
CA PRO A 41 16.95 36.11 8.73
C PRO A 41 15.61 35.65 9.31
N ASP A 42 15.60 35.45 10.63
CA ASP A 42 14.39 35.29 11.43
C ASP A 42 13.91 36.69 11.84
N VAL A 43 12.82 37.14 11.24
CA VAL A 43 12.31 38.51 11.38
C VAL A 43 10.84 38.47 11.76
N GLU A 44 10.55 38.86 13.00
CA GLU A 44 9.19 39.06 13.52
C GLU A 44 8.79 40.54 13.44
N GLY A 45 7.54 40.81 13.05
CA GLY A 45 6.95 42.16 13.00
C GLY A 45 7.22 42.95 11.71
N VAL A 46 6.81 44.23 11.71
CA VAL A 46 6.92 45.11 10.53
C VAL A 46 8.38 45.57 10.35
N HIS A 47 9.00 45.14 9.26
CA HIS A 47 10.37 45.52 8.89
C HIS A 47 10.49 45.78 7.39
N ARG A 48 11.62 46.35 6.97
CA ARG A 48 11.94 46.56 5.55
C ARG A 48 12.52 45.27 4.97
N VAL A 49 11.89 44.77 3.92
CA VAL A 49 12.33 43.54 3.24
C VAL A 49 13.77 43.68 2.75
N THR A 50 14.63 42.76 3.18
CA THR A 50 16.03 42.72 2.75
C THR A 50 16.20 41.97 1.42
N PRO A 51 17.33 42.18 0.70
CA PRO A 51 17.65 41.35 -0.46
C PRO A 51 17.71 39.86 -0.12
N ARG A 52 18.13 39.52 1.11
CA ARG A 52 18.23 38.12 1.57
C ARG A 52 16.84 37.49 1.75
N GLU A 53 15.90 38.19 2.36
CA GLU A 53 14.50 37.73 2.44
C GLU A 53 13.86 37.59 1.07
N SER A 54 14.18 38.50 0.13
CA SER A 54 13.67 38.39 -1.24
C SER A 54 14.12 37.09 -1.93
N VAL A 55 15.34 36.60 -1.65
CA VAL A 55 15.82 35.32 -2.18
C VAL A 55 15.10 34.13 -1.54
N ARG A 56 14.88 34.16 -0.22
CA ARG A 56 14.08 33.15 0.50
C ARG A 56 12.68 33.04 -0.10
N ASP A 57 12.02 34.17 -0.32
CA ASP A 57 10.67 34.23 -0.85
C ASP A 57 10.60 33.67 -2.27
N VAL A 58 11.56 34.02 -3.13
CA VAL A 58 11.65 33.47 -4.49
C VAL A 58 11.87 31.95 -4.44
N ARG A 59 12.79 31.45 -3.60
CA ARG A 59 13.03 30.01 -3.45
C ARG A 59 11.76 29.26 -3.03
N GLY A 60 11.03 29.80 -2.06
CA GLY A 60 9.74 29.25 -1.62
C GLY A 60 8.68 29.26 -2.73
N GLN A 61 8.60 30.33 -3.51
CA GLN A 61 7.64 30.44 -4.62
C GLN A 61 7.92 29.44 -5.75
N LEU A 62 9.18 29.25 -6.15
CA LEU A 62 9.55 28.28 -7.18
C LEU A 62 9.18 26.86 -6.76
N PHE A 63 9.51 26.49 -5.51
CA PHE A 63 9.18 25.18 -4.97
C PHE A 63 7.68 24.95 -4.87
N ASN A 64 6.95 25.91 -4.28
CA ASN A 64 5.50 25.82 -4.13
C ASN A 64 4.80 25.78 -5.48
N HIS A 65 5.31 26.47 -6.50
CA HIS A 65 4.77 26.40 -7.85
C HIS A 65 4.95 25.02 -8.48
N LEU A 66 6.14 24.41 -8.37
CA LEU A 66 6.38 23.05 -8.85
C LEU A 66 5.45 22.04 -8.15
N VAL A 67 5.29 22.14 -6.82
CA VAL A 67 4.36 21.30 -6.07
C VAL A 67 2.90 21.54 -6.48
N ALA A 68 2.55 22.80 -6.73
CA ALA A 68 1.19 23.17 -7.09
C ALA A 68 0.80 22.74 -8.52
N LYS A 69 1.76 22.64 -9.44
CA LYS A 69 1.49 22.43 -10.87
C LYS A 69 0.99 21.04 -11.24
N GLY A 70 1.21 20.03 -10.38
CA GLY A 70 0.59 18.72 -10.53
C GLY A 70 0.81 18.03 -11.88
N SER A 71 1.89 18.33 -12.61
CA SER A 71 2.16 17.77 -13.95
C SER A 71 3.31 16.75 -13.92
N PRO A 72 3.41 15.83 -14.90
CA PRO A 72 4.54 14.91 -14.98
C PRO A 72 5.90 15.63 -15.05
N ALA A 73 5.96 16.74 -15.79
CA ALA A 73 7.16 17.56 -15.89
C ALA A 73 7.55 18.22 -14.55
N ALA A 74 6.56 18.59 -13.72
CA ALA A 74 6.80 19.14 -12.39
C ALA A 74 7.29 18.06 -11.41
N LEU A 75 6.80 16.82 -11.52
CA LEU A 75 7.31 15.69 -10.73
C LEU A 75 8.75 15.34 -11.08
N ASP A 76 9.08 15.26 -12.37
CA ASP A 76 10.47 15.03 -12.78
C ASP A 76 11.40 16.16 -12.33
N ALA A 77 10.92 17.41 -12.34
CA ALA A 77 11.63 18.55 -11.80
C ALA A 77 11.84 18.45 -10.27
N LEU A 78 10.83 18.03 -9.50
CA LEU A 78 10.95 17.81 -8.06
C LEU A 78 11.83 16.59 -7.71
N ARG A 79 11.86 15.56 -8.55
CA ARG A 79 12.80 14.43 -8.43
C ARG A 79 14.24 14.88 -8.61
N TYR A 80 14.50 15.66 -9.65
CA TYR A 80 15.81 16.27 -9.86
C TYR A 80 16.26 17.13 -8.66
N VAL A 81 15.35 17.93 -8.09
CA VAL A 81 15.68 18.73 -6.89
C VAL A 81 16.05 17.84 -5.69
N ALA A 82 15.32 16.74 -5.47
CA ALA A 82 15.61 15.81 -4.38
C ALA A 82 16.93 15.05 -4.54
N GLU A 83 17.30 14.72 -5.79
CA GLU A 83 18.58 14.10 -6.10
C GLU A 83 19.77 15.05 -5.87
N GLU A 84 19.58 16.34 -6.17
CA GLU A 84 20.63 17.37 -6.02
C GLU A 84 20.78 17.91 -4.60
N LEU A 85 19.76 17.75 -3.75
CA LEU A 85 19.69 18.22 -2.35
C LEU A 85 19.15 17.12 -1.42
N PRO A 86 19.83 15.96 -1.31
CA PRO A 86 19.33 14.80 -0.55
C PRO A 86 19.20 15.05 0.96
N GLU A 87 19.90 16.04 1.50
CA GLU A 87 19.86 16.46 2.90
C GLU A 87 18.52 17.13 3.30
N GLU A 88 17.77 17.65 2.33
CA GLU A 88 16.55 18.42 2.57
C GLU A 88 15.30 17.52 2.59
N THR A 89 15.08 16.84 3.72
CA THR A 89 14.01 15.85 3.90
C THR A 89 12.58 16.36 3.61
N TRP A 90 12.33 17.67 3.71
CA TRP A 90 11.03 18.29 3.41
C TRP A 90 10.71 18.33 1.90
N ILE A 91 11.71 18.17 1.03
CA ILE A 91 11.53 18.08 -0.43
C ILE A 91 10.75 16.82 -0.81
N GLN A 92 10.96 15.72 -0.08
CA GLN A 92 10.21 14.47 -0.22
C GLN A 92 8.72 14.64 0.12
N GLN A 93 8.40 15.50 1.10
CA GLN A 93 7.01 15.83 1.43
C GLN A 93 6.33 16.64 0.30
N GLY A 94 7.10 17.48 -0.40
CA GLY A 94 6.64 18.21 -1.59
C GLY A 94 6.32 17.29 -2.77
N GLN A 95 7.12 16.25 -2.99
CA GLN A 95 6.87 15.24 -4.04
C GLN A 95 5.54 14.51 -3.82
N VAL A 96 5.27 14.01 -2.61
CA VAL A 96 4.00 13.34 -2.28
C VAL A 96 2.79 14.26 -2.50
N ARG A 97 2.91 15.55 -2.16
CA ARG A 97 1.86 16.54 -2.41
C ARG A 97 1.64 16.77 -3.91
N ALA A 98 2.73 16.83 -4.68
CA ALA A 98 2.67 17.02 -6.13
C ALA A 98 2.08 15.79 -6.86
N GLU A 99 2.40 14.57 -6.40
CA GLU A 99 1.82 13.31 -6.93
C GLU A 99 0.32 13.25 -6.66
N THR A 100 -0.10 13.64 -5.44
CA THR A 100 -1.53 13.73 -5.09
C THR A 100 -2.26 14.69 -6.03
N ARG A 101 -1.67 15.87 -6.33
CA ARG A 101 -2.24 16.81 -7.31
C ARG A 101 -2.27 16.28 -8.73
N LEU A 102 -1.24 15.57 -9.18
CA LEU A 102 -1.27 14.94 -10.51
C LEU A 102 -2.43 13.97 -10.63
N LEU A 103 -2.69 13.17 -9.58
CA LEU A 103 -3.83 12.26 -9.55
C LEU A 103 -5.18 12.99 -9.54
N GLU A 104 -5.26 14.14 -8.86
CA GLU A 104 -6.46 15.00 -8.84
C GLU A 104 -6.72 15.71 -10.18
N GLU A 105 -5.68 16.25 -10.83
CA GLU A 105 -5.81 16.99 -12.10
C GLU A 105 -5.95 16.06 -13.31
N SER A 106 -5.32 14.88 -13.27
CA SER A 106 -5.51 13.83 -14.28
C SER A 106 -6.76 12.98 -14.04
N TRP A 107 -7.54 13.30 -12.99
CA TRP A 107 -8.81 12.64 -12.72
C TRP A 107 -9.81 12.93 -13.83
N ALA A 108 -9.95 11.98 -14.75
CA ALA A 108 -11.05 11.93 -15.68
C ALA A 108 -12.25 11.24 -15.02
N PRO A 109 -13.45 11.83 -15.04
CA PRO A 109 -14.64 11.13 -14.54
C PRO A 109 -14.83 9.84 -15.35
N PRO A 110 -15.10 8.70 -14.70
CA PRO A 110 -15.39 7.47 -15.40
C PRO A 110 -16.61 7.70 -16.32
N ASN A 111 -16.60 7.08 -17.49
CA ASN A 111 -17.69 7.18 -18.45
C ASN A 111 -19.02 6.82 -17.76
N PRO A 112 -20.12 7.56 -17.96
CA PRO A 112 -21.44 7.20 -17.43
C PRO A 112 -21.84 5.75 -17.71
N THR A 113 -21.44 5.17 -18.84
CA THR A 113 -21.65 3.75 -19.13
C THR A 113 -20.84 2.84 -18.21
N ASP A 114 -19.63 3.24 -17.80
CA ASP A 114 -18.84 2.51 -16.80
C ASP A 114 -19.40 2.71 -15.38
N VAL A 115 -20.00 3.88 -15.09
CA VAL A 115 -20.76 4.16 -13.85
C VAL A 115 -22.09 3.39 -13.80
N LEU A 116 -22.76 3.19 -14.93
CA LEU A 116 -23.98 2.38 -15.03
C LEU A 116 -23.66 0.89 -15.00
N ARG A 117 -22.56 0.44 -15.64
CA ARG A 117 -21.99 -0.91 -15.43
C ARG A 117 -21.59 -1.15 -13.98
N LEU A 118 -21.27 -0.08 -13.25
CA LEU A 118 -21.02 -0.08 -11.81
C LEU A 118 -22.28 -0.39 -10.98
N LEU A 119 -23.45 -0.03 -11.49
CA LEU A 119 -24.75 -0.24 -10.86
C LEU A 119 -25.40 -1.58 -11.27
N ASP A 120 -25.07 -2.09 -12.46
CA ASP A 120 -25.57 -3.37 -12.99
C ASP A 120 -24.74 -4.59 -12.56
N ASP A 121 -23.61 -4.38 -11.85
CA ASP A 121 -22.73 -5.45 -11.37
C ASP A 121 -23.11 -5.88 -9.94
N PRO A 122 -23.67 -7.09 -9.74
CA PRO A 122 -24.05 -7.60 -8.41
C PRO A 122 -22.88 -7.67 -7.42
N GLU A 123 -21.63 -7.62 -7.91
CA GLU A 123 -20.42 -7.63 -7.11
C GLU A 123 -19.89 -6.24 -6.74
N ARG A 124 -20.38 -5.17 -7.36
CA ARG A 124 -20.11 -3.79 -6.92
C ARG A 124 -21.11 -3.31 -5.88
N ARG A 125 -21.83 -4.28 -5.26
CA ARG A 125 -22.69 -4.11 -4.10
C ARG A 125 -22.00 -3.21 -3.09
N ARG A 126 -22.70 -2.16 -2.67
CA ARG A 126 -22.24 -1.26 -1.60
C ARG A 126 -21.84 -2.12 -0.40
N ILE A 127 -20.59 -2.02 0.03
CA ILE A 127 -20.11 -2.69 1.24
C ILE A 127 -20.68 -1.92 2.42
N GLU A 128 -21.63 -2.53 3.11
CA GLU A 128 -22.36 -1.96 4.25
C GLU A 128 -21.97 -2.63 5.57
N SER A 129 -21.33 -3.80 5.53
CA SER A 129 -20.85 -4.52 6.72
C SER A 129 -19.46 -5.16 6.51
N ALA A 130 -18.82 -5.54 7.62
CA ALA A 130 -17.56 -6.26 7.61
C ALA A 130 -17.71 -7.69 7.06
N ASP A 131 -18.84 -8.37 7.29
CA ASP A 131 -19.16 -9.66 6.66
C ASP A 131 -19.11 -9.57 5.13
N GLN A 132 -19.72 -8.52 4.56
CA GLN A 132 -19.70 -8.28 3.11
C GLN A 132 -18.29 -7.99 2.61
N LEU A 133 -17.49 -7.26 3.38
CA LEU A 133 -16.08 -7.00 3.04
C LEU A 133 -15.28 -8.31 3.03
N VAL A 134 -15.47 -9.19 4.00
CA VAL A 134 -14.85 -10.53 4.02
C VAL A 134 -15.24 -11.33 2.78
N GLU A 135 -16.52 -11.36 2.41
CA GLU A 135 -17.01 -12.07 1.22
C GLU A 135 -16.36 -11.56 -0.08
N VAL A 136 -16.22 -10.24 -0.20
CA VAL A 136 -15.54 -9.60 -1.33
C VAL A 136 -14.05 -9.96 -1.36
N ILE A 137 -13.37 -9.96 -0.21
CA ILE A 137 -11.95 -10.36 -0.13
C ILE A 137 -11.80 -11.84 -0.51
N VAL A 138 -12.63 -12.74 0.01
CA VAL A 138 -12.60 -14.17 -0.32
C VAL A 138 -12.85 -14.41 -1.82
N THR A 139 -13.79 -13.68 -2.41
CA THR A 139 -14.06 -13.76 -3.86
C THR A 139 -12.86 -13.30 -4.68
N SER A 140 -12.17 -12.24 -4.24
CA SER A 140 -10.91 -11.79 -4.84
C SER A 140 -9.81 -12.84 -4.72
N LEU A 141 -9.66 -13.46 -3.54
CA LEU A 141 -8.66 -14.52 -3.33
C LEU A 141 -8.92 -15.76 -4.21
N ARG A 142 -10.17 -16.09 -4.53
CA ARG A 142 -10.49 -17.15 -5.52
C ARG A 142 -9.97 -16.80 -6.92
N ARG A 143 -10.04 -15.54 -7.34
CA ARG A 143 -9.44 -15.08 -8.61
C ARG A 143 -7.92 -15.14 -8.57
N LEU A 144 -7.32 -14.86 -7.42
CA LEU A 144 -5.88 -15.06 -7.23
C LEU A 144 -5.53 -16.55 -7.38
N GLU A 145 -6.33 -17.46 -6.82
CA GLU A 145 -6.12 -18.90 -7.00
C GLU A 145 -6.18 -19.31 -8.47
N GLU A 146 -7.14 -18.78 -9.23
CA GLU A 146 -7.22 -18.96 -10.68
C GLU A 146 -5.98 -18.42 -11.41
N GLU A 147 -5.42 -17.29 -11.00
CA GLU A 147 -4.16 -16.74 -11.53
C GLU A 147 -2.94 -17.62 -11.18
N LEU A 148 -2.94 -18.24 -9.99
CA LEU A 148 -1.86 -19.13 -9.57
C LEU A 148 -1.92 -20.47 -10.32
N GLN A 149 -3.11 -21.00 -10.56
CA GLN A 149 -3.34 -22.36 -11.07
C GLN A 149 -3.81 -22.43 -12.53
N GLY A 150 -4.03 -21.30 -13.19
CA GLY A 150 -4.57 -21.20 -14.56
C GLY A 150 -3.66 -21.75 -15.65
N GLU A 151 -3.95 -21.39 -16.91
CA GLU A 151 -3.20 -21.86 -18.09
C GLU A 151 -1.76 -21.33 -18.12
N THR A 152 -1.56 -20.07 -17.70
CA THR A 152 -0.24 -19.48 -17.45
C THR A 152 -0.08 -19.32 -15.94
N PRO A 153 0.32 -20.37 -15.20
CA PRO A 153 0.31 -20.36 -13.76
C PRO A 153 1.35 -19.38 -13.22
N SER A 154 0.93 -18.48 -12.33
CA SER A 154 1.84 -17.60 -11.57
C SER A 154 2.34 -18.23 -10.27
N ALA A 155 1.88 -19.45 -9.91
CA ALA A 155 2.37 -20.18 -8.73
C ALA A 155 3.91 -20.25 -8.63
N PRO A 156 4.69 -20.50 -9.71
CA PRO A 156 6.16 -20.52 -9.63
C PRO A 156 6.82 -19.27 -9.06
N GLU A 157 6.15 -18.10 -9.12
CA GLU A 157 6.66 -16.87 -8.52
C GLU A 157 6.80 -16.96 -6.98
N LEU A 158 6.03 -17.85 -6.35
CA LEU A 158 6.04 -18.11 -4.91
C LEU A 158 7.05 -19.21 -4.50
N TRP A 159 7.86 -19.71 -5.44
CA TRP A 159 8.84 -20.76 -5.20
C TRP A 159 10.25 -20.31 -5.57
N ASP A 160 11.22 -20.79 -4.81
CA ASP A 160 12.64 -20.72 -5.14
C ASP A 160 13.10 -22.05 -5.73
N ASN A 161 13.80 -21.98 -6.86
CA ASN A 161 14.51 -23.11 -7.43
C ASN A 161 15.93 -23.13 -6.87
N LYS A 162 16.22 -24.10 -6.00
CA LYS A 162 17.60 -24.38 -5.59
C LYS A 162 18.22 -25.31 -6.62
N GLU A 163 18.84 -24.72 -7.64
CA GLU A 163 19.78 -25.43 -8.51
C GLU A 163 21.08 -25.68 -7.72
N GLU A 164 21.03 -26.61 -6.77
CA GLU A 164 22.23 -27.04 -6.08
C GLU A 164 22.63 -28.43 -6.60
N ASP A 165 23.68 -28.38 -7.43
CA ASP A 165 24.69 -29.42 -7.56
C ASP A 165 24.37 -30.61 -8.47
N ARG A 166 24.74 -30.49 -9.76
CA ARG A 166 25.05 -31.58 -10.73
C ARG A 166 24.03 -32.73 -10.90
N ARG A 167 22.90 -32.71 -10.21
CA ARG A 167 21.79 -33.66 -10.29
C ARG A 167 20.70 -33.06 -11.17
N LYS A 168 20.17 -33.86 -12.09
CA LYS A 168 19.22 -33.46 -13.13
C LYS A 168 17.80 -33.10 -12.63
N THR A 169 17.57 -33.03 -11.32
CA THR A 169 16.23 -32.81 -10.74
C THR A 169 16.19 -31.51 -9.91
N PRO A 170 15.36 -30.52 -10.30
CA PRO A 170 15.22 -29.27 -9.58
C PRO A 170 14.61 -29.49 -8.19
N ARG A 171 15.07 -28.72 -7.21
CA ARG A 171 14.57 -28.74 -5.82
C ARG A 171 13.85 -27.44 -5.54
N TRP A 172 12.52 -27.51 -5.41
CA TRP A 172 11.69 -26.34 -5.20
C TRP A 172 11.36 -26.15 -3.72
N GLN A 173 11.54 -24.95 -3.21
CA GLN A 173 11.12 -24.58 -1.86
C GLN A 173 10.18 -23.37 -1.93
N PRO A 174 9.09 -23.32 -1.15
CA PRO A 174 8.26 -22.13 -1.06
C PRO A 174 9.09 -20.95 -0.55
N LYS A 175 8.86 -19.78 -1.14
CA LYS A 175 9.34 -18.51 -0.60
C LYS A 175 8.69 -18.25 0.75
N GLY A 176 9.34 -17.40 1.55
CA GLY A 176 8.83 -17.03 2.88
C GLY A 176 7.44 -16.36 2.82
N GLU A 177 6.75 -16.36 3.96
CA GLU A 177 5.36 -15.86 4.09
C GLU A 177 5.20 -14.40 3.65
N LEU A 178 6.26 -13.58 3.78
CA LEU A 178 6.27 -12.21 3.29
C LEU A 178 6.01 -12.11 1.77
N TYR A 179 6.54 -13.04 0.97
CA TYR A 179 6.31 -13.06 -0.48
C TYR A 179 4.86 -13.40 -0.82
N LEU A 180 4.28 -14.39 -0.13
CA LEU A 180 2.86 -14.74 -0.28
C LEU A 180 1.97 -13.56 0.11
N SER A 181 2.26 -12.95 1.25
CA SER A 181 1.54 -11.79 1.76
C SER A 181 1.63 -10.60 0.80
N ASP A 182 2.80 -10.31 0.25
CA ASP A 182 2.96 -9.26 -0.76
C ASP A 182 2.21 -9.55 -2.06
N LYS A 183 2.18 -10.81 -2.52
CA LYS A 183 1.38 -11.22 -3.70
C LYS A 183 -0.11 -11.00 -3.43
N ILE A 184 -0.61 -11.42 -2.26
CA ILE A 184 -2.00 -11.19 -1.83
C ILE A 184 -2.30 -9.69 -1.78
N LYS A 185 -1.47 -8.89 -1.09
CA LYS A 185 -1.65 -7.44 -0.98
C LYS A 185 -1.76 -6.76 -2.35
N ARG A 186 -0.81 -7.06 -3.26
CA ARG A 186 -0.82 -6.49 -4.61
C ARG A 186 -2.06 -6.92 -5.40
N HIS A 187 -2.46 -8.19 -5.31
CA HIS A 187 -3.67 -8.68 -5.96
C HIS A 187 -4.92 -7.97 -5.44
N LEU A 188 -5.12 -7.95 -4.12
CA LEU A 188 -6.27 -7.30 -3.49
C LEU A 188 -6.30 -5.80 -3.82
N ALA A 189 -5.17 -5.09 -3.76
CA ALA A 189 -5.12 -3.68 -4.13
C ALA A 189 -5.52 -3.43 -5.59
N ARG A 190 -5.08 -4.29 -6.52
CA ARG A 190 -5.43 -4.23 -7.94
C ARG A 190 -6.90 -4.54 -8.19
N ASP A 191 -7.43 -5.61 -7.58
CA ASP A 191 -8.79 -6.12 -7.82
C ASP A 191 -9.87 -5.29 -7.09
N LEU A 192 -9.57 -4.86 -5.87
CA LEU A 192 -10.51 -4.16 -4.99
C LEU A 192 -10.38 -2.63 -5.02
N GLY A 193 -9.23 -2.10 -5.44
CA GLY A 193 -8.99 -0.66 -5.56
C GLY A 193 -10.03 0.10 -6.38
N PRO A 194 -10.45 -0.40 -7.56
CA PRO A 194 -11.53 0.22 -8.35
C PRO A 194 -12.90 0.28 -7.64
N ARG A 195 -13.09 -0.49 -6.56
CA ARG A 195 -14.29 -0.48 -5.71
C ARG A 195 -14.18 0.52 -4.54
N GLY A 196 -13.10 1.30 -4.47
CA GLY A 196 -12.83 2.24 -3.37
C GLY A 196 -12.38 1.56 -2.08
N ILE A 197 -11.97 0.29 -2.16
CA ILE A 197 -11.45 -0.48 -1.02
C ILE A 197 -9.94 -0.25 -0.94
N VAL A 198 -9.47 0.19 0.23
CA VAL A 198 -8.05 0.47 0.48
C VAL A 198 -7.42 -0.74 1.15
N VAL A 199 -6.28 -1.19 0.60
CA VAL A 199 -5.53 -2.35 1.11
C VAL A 199 -4.12 -1.88 1.47
N GLY A 200 -3.69 -2.11 2.71
CA GLY A 200 -2.39 -1.68 3.21
C GLY A 200 -1.83 -2.59 4.31
N ARG A 201 -0.66 -2.24 4.85
CA ARG A 201 -0.10 -2.86 6.07
C ARG A 201 -0.51 -2.07 7.31
N GLU A 202 -0.60 -2.70 8.48
CA GLU A 202 -0.93 -2.00 9.73
C GLU A 202 -0.02 -0.77 10.00
N THR A 203 1.28 -0.88 9.70
CA THR A 203 2.25 0.22 9.84
C THR A 203 2.05 1.35 8.83
N GLU A 204 1.47 1.08 7.66
CA GLU A 204 1.11 2.11 6.67
C GLU A 204 -0.10 2.93 7.14
N PHE A 205 -0.92 2.38 8.04
CA PHE A 205 -2.09 3.05 8.62
C PHE A 205 -1.80 3.76 9.94
N ARG A 206 -0.83 3.28 10.75
CA ARG A 206 -0.40 3.94 11.99
C ARG A 206 0.68 5.00 11.71
N ARG A 207 0.28 6.19 11.25
CA ARG A 207 1.17 7.37 11.23
C ARG A 207 1.57 7.75 12.66
N GLY A 208 2.83 7.54 13.04
CA GLY A 208 3.47 8.28 14.14
C GLY A 208 3.96 7.51 15.37
N GLU A 209 3.78 6.20 15.48
CA GLU A 209 4.38 5.41 16.56
C GLU A 209 5.71 4.79 16.12
N LYS A 210 6.74 4.91 16.98
CA LYS A 210 8.03 4.25 16.75
C LYS A 210 7.81 2.75 16.51
N PRO A 211 8.58 2.09 15.63
CA PRO A 211 8.49 0.65 15.42
C PRO A 211 8.85 -0.07 16.72
N GLY A 212 7.83 -0.42 17.50
CA GLY A 212 7.93 -1.04 18.81
C GLY A 212 7.38 -2.45 18.77
N GLY A 213 8.20 -3.39 18.28
CA GLY A 213 7.92 -4.82 18.32
C GLY A 213 8.36 -5.53 17.04
N ARG A 214 9.29 -6.47 17.16
CA ARG A 214 9.59 -7.44 16.11
C ARG A 214 8.40 -8.40 15.98
N GLY A 215 7.32 -7.95 15.33
CA GLY A 215 6.23 -8.78 14.84
C GLY A 215 6.28 -8.77 13.32
N GLU A 216 6.25 -9.94 12.69
CA GLU A 216 6.48 -10.13 11.27
C GLU A 216 5.44 -9.37 10.43
N TYR A 217 5.91 -8.62 9.43
CA TYR A 217 5.10 -7.73 8.59
C TYR A 217 4.22 -8.50 7.57
N THR A 218 3.60 -9.61 7.95
CA THR A 218 2.78 -10.46 7.07
C THR A 218 1.32 -10.04 6.99
N ASP A 219 0.88 -9.14 7.87
CA ASP A 219 -0.54 -8.91 8.03
C ASP A 219 -0.99 -7.74 7.15
N ILE A 220 -2.20 -7.87 6.61
CA ILE A 220 -2.79 -6.93 5.65
C ILE A 220 -4.06 -6.37 6.27
N LEU A 221 -4.20 -5.05 6.26
CA LEU A 221 -5.38 -4.36 6.73
C LEU A 221 -6.17 -3.85 5.52
N VAL A 222 -7.44 -4.25 5.45
CA VAL A 222 -8.36 -3.90 4.36
C VAL A 222 -9.46 -3.01 4.91
N HIS A 223 -9.62 -1.83 4.31
CA HIS A 223 -10.62 -0.84 4.69
C HIS A 223 -11.59 -0.56 3.54
N ALA A 224 -12.88 -0.50 3.85
CA ALA A 224 -13.91 0.03 2.95
C ALA A 224 -14.63 1.21 3.60
N VAL A 225 -14.95 2.23 2.80
CA VAL A 225 -15.72 3.39 3.26
C VAL A 225 -17.18 3.18 2.91
N ALA A 226 -18.02 3.04 3.93
CA ALA A 226 -19.47 2.93 3.78
C ALA A 226 -20.15 4.26 4.14
N PRO A 227 -21.15 4.72 3.37
CA PRO A 227 -21.98 5.85 3.79
C PRO A 227 -22.83 5.44 5.00
N GLY A 228 -22.71 6.17 6.10
CA GLY A 228 -23.46 5.98 7.34
C GLY A 228 -24.85 6.61 7.31
N ARG A 229 -25.64 6.35 8.35
CA ARG A 229 -27.08 6.71 8.43
C ARG A 229 -27.37 8.22 8.39
N SER A 230 -26.39 9.07 8.71
CA SER A 230 -26.52 10.53 8.78
C SER A 230 -25.53 11.30 7.89
N GLY A 231 -24.96 10.65 6.86
CA GLY A 231 -23.93 11.26 6.00
C GLY A 231 -22.50 11.17 6.57
N GLU A 232 -22.33 10.61 7.77
CA GLU A 232 -21.04 10.21 8.32
C GLU A 232 -20.44 9.06 7.49
N ARG A 233 -19.11 9.02 7.34
CA ARG A 233 -18.41 7.91 6.67
C ARG A 233 -18.06 6.86 7.72
N ASN A 234 -18.62 5.66 7.61
CA ASN A 234 -18.22 4.52 8.44
C ASN A 234 -17.05 3.81 7.77
N VAL A 235 -16.00 3.50 8.54
CA VAL A 235 -14.84 2.75 8.06
C VAL A 235 -14.99 1.32 8.53
N ILE A 236 -15.21 0.42 7.57
CA ILE A 236 -15.28 -1.01 7.82
C ILE A 236 -13.88 -1.57 7.66
N ARG A 237 -13.41 -2.35 8.65
CA ARG A 237 -12.05 -2.88 8.70
C ARG A 237 -12.06 -4.40 8.80
N VAL A 238 -11.20 -5.05 8.02
CA VAL A 238 -10.89 -6.48 8.12
C VAL A 238 -9.38 -6.65 8.19
N VAL A 239 -8.90 -7.38 9.19
CA VAL A 239 -7.51 -7.81 9.28
C VAL A 239 -7.35 -9.14 8.55
N VAL A 240 -6.32 -9.25 7.72
CA VAL A 240 -5.97 -10.47 6.99
C VAL A 240 -4.60 -10.95 7.47
N GLU A 241 -4.59 -12.06 8.21
CA GLU A 241 -3.39 -12.74 8.70
C GLU A 241 -2.96 -13.78 7.65
N VAL A 242 -1.68 -13.79 7.26
CA VAL A 242 -1.18 -14.64 6.18
C VAL A 242 -0.15 -15.63 6.69
N LYS A 243 -0.35 -16.93 6.39
CA LYS A 243 0.61 -18.00 6.70
C LYS A 243 0.88 -18.91 5.50
N GLY A 244 2.04 -19.53 5.49
CA GLY A 244 2.32 -20.69 4.65
C GLY A 244 1.92 -21.97 5.39
N CYS A 245 1.41 -22.98 4.68
CA CYS A 245 1.08 -24.26 5.30
C CYS A 245 2.29 -24.90 6.01
N PHE A 246 3.52 -24.60 5.57
CA PHE A 246 4.75 -25.06 6.21
C PHE A 246 5.05 -24.43 7.58
N ASN A 247 4.32 -23.39 7.99
CA ASN A 247 4.53 -22.75 9.27
C ASN A 247 4.17 -23.71 10.41
N PRO A 248 5.08 -23.93 11.40
CA PRO A 248 4.81 -24.83 12.51
C PRO A 248 3.60 -24.42 13.37
N LYS A 249 3.19 -23.15 13.30
CA LYS A 249 2.05 -22.59 14.04
C LYS A 249 0.81 -22.38 13.17
N VAL A 250 0.77 -22.89 11.94
CA VAL A 250 -0.36 -22.67 11.02
C VAL A 250 -1.71 -23.11 11.59
N GLU A 251 -1.72 -24.13 12.45
CA GLU A 251 -2.94 -24.65 13.09
C GLU A 251 -3.32 -23.88 14.38
N THR A 252 -2.42 -23.05 14.95
CA THR A 252 -2.64 -22.34 16.23
C THR A 252 -2.72 -20.82 16.07
N ASP A 253 -2.03 -20.23 15.08
CA ASP A 253 -1.92 -18.79 14.88
C ASP A 253 -3.27 -18.12 14.55
N ILE A 254 -4.26 -18.87 14.04
CA ILE A 254 -5.64 -18.37 13.90
C ILE A 254 -6.25 -17.93 15.25
N ARG A 255 -5.88 -18.60 16.35
CA ARG A 255 -6.23 -18.20 17.71
C ARG A 255 -5.22 -17.18 18.24
N ASP A 256 -3.95 -17.57 18.28
CA ASP A 256 -2.92 -16.84 19.02
C ASP A 256 -2.61 -15.45 18.41
N GLN A 257 -2.73 -15.30 17.09
CA GLN A 257 -2.43 -14.07 16.37
C GLN A 257 -3.71 -13.37 15.93
N LEU A 258 -4.58 -14.03 15.17
CA LEU A 258 -5.76 -13.36 14.64
C LEU A 258 -6.79 -13.03 15.73
N ARG A 259 -7.22 -14.01 16.54
CA ARG A 259 -8.22 -13.77 17.61
C ARG A 259 -7.65 -12.96 18.78
N ASP A 260 -6.55 -13.45 19.36
CA ASP A 260 -6.10 -13.02 20.69
C ASP A 260 -5.20 -11.79 20.65
N ARG A 261 -4.63 -11.45 19.48
CA ARG A 261 -3.81 -10.24 19.29
C ARG A 261 -4.56 -9.18 18.48
N TYR A 262 -5.00 -9.50 17.26
CA TYR A 262 -5.58 -8.50 16.38
C TYR A 262 -7.02 -8.10 16.73
N LEU A 263 -7.87 -9.08 17.05
CA LEU A 263 -9.27 -8.83 17.40
C LEU A 263 -9.46 -8.54 18.90
N ALA A 264 -8.37 -8.48 19.69
CA ALA A 264 -8.45 -8.14 21.11
C ALA A 264 -8.83 -6.66 21.32
N ASP A 265 -8.40 -5.78 20.42
CA ASP A 265 -8.72 -4.35 20.43
C ASP A 265 -10.00 -4.08 19.61
N ASN A 266 -10.92 -3.26 20.15
CA ASN A 266 -12.26 -3.04 19.59
C ASN A 266 -12.31 -2.32 18.22
N ASP A 267 -11.15 -2.03 17.62
CA ASP A 267 -11.01 -1.32 16.36
C ASP A 267 -11.22 -2.22 15.13
N CYS A 268 -11.20 -3.54 15.31
CA CYS A 268 -11.51 -4.51 14.26
C CYS A 268 -12.28 -5.70 14.84
N THR A 269 -13.43 -6.00 14.26
CA THR A 269 -14.30 -7.11 14.68
C THR A 269 -14.20 -8.32 13.76
N HIS A 270 -13.54 -8.19 12.60
CA HIS A 270 -13.51 -9.22 11.58
C HIS A 270 -12.08 -9.56 11.16
N GLY A 271 -11.75 -10.85 11.19
CA GLY A 271 -10.47 -11.38 10.80
C GLY A 271 -10.59 -12.43 9.69
N LEU A 272 -9.67 -12.41 8.73
CA LEU A 272 -9.52 -13.43 7.71
C LEU A 272 -8.14 -14.09 7.83
N TYR A 273 -8.12 -15.40 8.07
CA TYR A 273 -6.89 -16.19 8.13
C TYR A 273 -6.63 -16.86 6.78
N VAL A 274 -5.62 -16.38 6.05
CA VAL A 274 -5.27 -16.88 4.71
C VAL A 274 -4.05 -17.77 4.79
N VAL A 275 -4.19 -19.01 4.32
CA VAL A 275 -3.09 -19.98 4.30
C VAL A 275 -2.76 -20.38 2.88
N GLY A 276 -1.52 -20.13 2.45
CA GLY A 276 -1.00 -20.67 1.20
C GLY A 276 -0.66 -22.15 1.35
N TRP A 277 -1.34 -23.02 0.60
CA TRP A 277 -1.07 -24.45 0.54
C TRP A 277 -0.14 -24.77 -0.63
N TYR A 278 0.96 -25.45 -0.35
CA TYR A 278 2.07 -25.68 -1.29
C TYR A 278 2.26 -27.17 -1.65
N GLY A 279 1.34 -28.04 -1.26
CA GLY A 279 1.50 -29.50 -1.38
C GLY A 279 1.66 -29.98 -2.82
N CYS A 280 2.88 -30.36 -3.21
CA CYS A 280 3.17 -30.93 -4.53
C CYS A 280 4.40 -31.85 -4.49
N ALA A 281 4.58 -32.67 -5.52
CA ALA A 281 5.68 -33.62 -5.63
C ALA A 281 7.05 -32.94 -5.84
N GLN A 282 7.05 -31.72 -6.38
CA GLN A 282 8.22 -30.91 -6.67
C GLN A 282 8.84 -30.28 -5.42
N TRP A 283 8.08 -30.25 -4.30
CA TRP A 283 8.52 -29.64 -3.05
C TRP A 283 9.66 -30.43 -2.40
N ASP A 284 10.83 -29.82 -2.30
CA ASP A 284 11.93 -30.33 -1.47
C ASP A 284 11.58 -30.21 0.02
N THR A 285 11.37 -31.36 0.64
CA THR A 285 11.01 -31.51 2.06
C THR A 285 12.13 -32.09 2.90
N THR A 286 13.32 -32.31 2.31
CA THR A 286 14.41 -33.07 2.93
C THR A 286 14.97 -32.41 4.19
N ASP A 287 14.75 -31.10 4.39
CA ASP A 287 15.31 -30.31 5.49
C ASP A 287 14.31 -29.98 6.61
N ASN A 288 13.03 -30.33 6.49
CA ASN A 288 12.01 -29.85 7.44
C ASN A 288 10.79 -30.78 7.58
N ALA A 289 10.55 -31.27 8.80
CA ALA A 289 9.44 -32.16 9.12
C ALA A 289 8.04 -31.54 8.92
N SER A 290 7.88 -30.23 9.16
CA SER A 290 6.64 -29.51 8.86
C SER A 290 6.37 -29.50 7.36
N ARG A 291 7.40 -29.20 6.55
CA ARG A 291 7.31 -29.27 5.08
C ARG A 291 6.92 -30.67 4.61
N ALA A 292 7.52 -31.72 5.19
CA ALA A 292 7.19 -33.12 4.87
C ALA A 292 5.74 -33.53 5.24
N LYS A 293 5.18 -32.97 6.34
CA LYS A 293 3.76 -33.15 6.70
C LYS A 293 2.87 -32.54 5.61
N TRP A 294 3.09 -31.26 5.31
CA TRP A 294 2.19 -30.48 4.46
C TRP A 294 2.37 -30.72 2.96
N SER A 295 3.50 -31.29 2.53
CA SER A 295 3.66 -31.73 1.14
C SER A 295 2.77 -32.93 0.79
N LYS A 296 2.28 -33.66 1.79
CA LYS A 296 1.47 -34.88 1.62
C LYS A 296 0.02 -34.70 2.04
N ARG A 297 -0.26 -33.73 2.91
CA ARG A 297 -1.59 -33.50 3.45
C ARG A 297 -2.47 -32.79 2.40
N PRO A 298 -3.67 -33.31 2.10
CA PRO A 298 -4.60 -32.67 1.18
C PRO A 298 -4.93 -31.23 1.61
N ARG A 299 -5.16 -30.37 0.62
CA ARG A 299 -5.58 -28.99 0.85
C ARG A 299 -6.93 -28.93 1.57
N GLU A 300 -7.83 -29.85 1.21
CA GLU A 300 -9.19 -29.96 1.71
C GLU A 300 -9.20 -30.22 3.22
N GLU A 301 -8.30 -31.08 3.73
CA GLU A 301 -8.18 -31.32 5.17
C GLU A 301 -7.75 -30.07 5.94
N LEU A 302 -6.90 -29.23 5.34
CA LEU A 302 -6.48 -27.96 5.94
C LEU A 302 -7.62 -26.95 5.95
N ASP A 303 -8.38 -26.90 4.85
CA ASP A 303 -9.53 -26.02 4.68
C ASP A 303 -10.65 -26.36 5.68
N GLU A 304 -11.00 -27.63 5.80
CA GLU A 304 -11.97 -28.12 6.78
C GLU A 304 -11.54 -27.81 8.22
N PHE A 305 -10.28 -28.08 8.56
CA PHE A 305 -9.74 -27.82 9.90
C PHE A 305 -9.81 -26.32 10.24
N LEU A 306 -9.29 -25.45 9.38
CA LEU A 306 -9.24 -24.02 9.65
C LEU A 306 -10.63 -23.37 9.63
N SER A 307 -11.53 -23.84 8.77
CA SER A 307 -12.92 -23.40 8.75
C SER A 307 -13.65 -23.75 10.06
N ALA A 308 -13.45 -24.96 10.58
CA ALA A 308 -13.97 -25.37 11.88
C ALA A 308 -13.40 -24.50 13.01
N CYS A 309 -12.08 -24.29 13.04
CA CYS A 309 -11.45 -23.40 14.01
C CYS A 309 -11.99 -21.96 13.94
N ALA A 310 -12.15 -21.39 12.74
CA ALA A 310 -12.70 -20.06 12.56
C ALA A 310 -14.13 -19.95 13.11
N GLY A 311 -14.97 -20.96 12.87
CA GLY A 311 -16.33 -21.05 13.41
C GLY A 311 -16.37 -21.13 14.94
N GLU A 312 -15.52 -21.96 15.55
CA GLU A 312 -15.42 -22.11 17.01
C GLU A 312 -14.86 -20.86 17.71
N LEU A 313 -13.97 -20.14 17.04
CA LEU A 313 -13.33 -18.94 17.58
C LEU A 313 -14.18 -17.68 17.39
N SER A 314 -15.18 -17.72 16.52
CA SER A 314 -16.12 -16.63 16.30
C SER A 314 -17.16 -16.55 17.43
N ASP A 315 -17.55 -15.33 17.79
CA ASP A 315 -18.59 -15.04 18.78
C ASP A 315 -19.49 -13.89 18.28
N GLU A 316 -20.30 -13.27 19.17
CA GLU A 316 -21.21 -12.19 18.78
C GLU A 316 -20.47 -10.92 18.35
N ASP A 317 -19.30 -10.65 18.95
CA ASP A 317 -18.54 -9.42 18.74
C ASP A 317 -17.42 -9.59 17.70
N ARG A 318 -16.92 -10.82 17.53
CA ARG A 318 -15.75 -11.14 16.70
C ARG A 318 -16.08 -12.24 15.71
N LYS A 319 -15.85 -11.97 14.42
CA LYS A 319 -16.03 -12.95 13.34
C LYS A 319 -14.70 -13.30 12.71
N LEU A 320 -14.41 -14.59 12.63
CA LEU A 320 -13.24 -15.13 11.96
C LEU A 320 -13.68 -15.95 10.75
N CYS A 321 -12.93 -15.81 9.67
CA CYS A 321 -13.03 -16.64 8.48
C CYS A 321 -11.64 -17.19 8.15
N ALA A 322 -11.59 -18.37 7.52
CA ALA A 322 -10.35 -18.94 7.01
C ALA A 322 -10.47 -19.18 5.51
N PHE A 323 -9.34 -19.08 4.79
CA PHE A 323 -9.27 -19.37 3.36
C PHE A 323 -7.93 -20.04 3.02
N VAL A 324 -8.00 -21.20 2.37
CA VAL A 324 -6.80 -21.95 1.93
C VAL A 324 -6.55 -21.74 0.44
N LEU A 325 -5.52 -20.97 0.12
CA LEU A 325 -5.10 -20.61 -1.23
C LEU A 325 -4.16 -21.67 -1.82
N ASN A 326 -4.49 -22.25 -2.97
CA ASN A 326 -3.63 -23.21 -3.65
C ASN A 326 -2.44 -22.52 -4.36
N ALA A 327 -1.27 -22.62 -3.74
CA ALA A 327 0.02 -22.13 -4.25
C ALA A 327 0.96 -23.25 -4.71
N ALA A 328 0.45 -24.48 -4.88
CA ALA A 328 1.23 -25.63 -5.32
C ALA A 328 1.72 -25.48 -6.77
N LEU A 329 2.87 -26.11 -7.07
CA LEU A 329 3.33 -26.29 -8.45
C LEU A 329 2.51 -27.39 -9.14
N ARG A 330 2.27 -27.23 -10.45
CA ARG A 330 1.56 -28.21 -11.29
C ARG A 330 2.52 -29.19 -11.94
#